data_AF-A0A1S3XLV4-F1
#
_entry.id   AF-A0A1S3XLV4-F1
#
_cell.length_a   1.000
_cell.length_b   1.000
_cell.length_c   1.000
_cell.angle_alpha   90.00
_cell.angle_beta   90.00
_cell.angle_gamma   90.00
#
_symmetry.space_group_name_H-M   'P 1'
#
loop_
_entity.id
_entity.type
_entity.pdbx_description
1 polymer ?
#
loop_
_entity_poly.entity_id
_entity_poly.type
_entity_poly.pdbx_seq_one_letter_code
_entity_poly.pdbx_strand_id
1 'polypeptide(L)'
;MDVSSEYALKLRHEIEEQCAEVFPAPTDRERVKSCLSELNEMSNGFKKALNIGLEQLVATVTPRIRPVLDTVATISYELSESEYADNEVNDPWVQRLLHAVESNVAWLQPLMTANNYDSLVHLVIDFIVKRLEVIMMQKRFSQLGGLQLDRDVRALVSYFSNMTQRTVRDKFARLTQMATILNLEKVSEILDFWGENSGPMTWRLTPAEVRRVLSLRVDFKSEAIAALKL
;
A
#
# COMPACT_ATOMS: atom_id res chain seq x y z
N MET A 1 21.93 11.23 2.44
CA MET A 1 21.90 10.04 1.58
C MET A 1 21.06 10.25 0.35
N ASP A 2 19.77 10.60 0.49
CA ASP A 2 18.88 10.93 -0.64
C ASP A 2 19.47 12.02 -1.57
N VAL A 3 19.66 13.24 -1.05
CA VAL A 3 20.28 14.35 -1.80
C VAL A 3 21.69 14.02 -2.32
N SER A 4 22.48 13.31 -1.51
CA SER A 4 23.85 12.90 -1.88
C SER A 4 23.87 11.93 -3.06
N SER A 5 22.90 11.01 -3.15
CA SER A 5 22.75 10.11 -4.30
C SER A 5 22.39 10.88 -5.57
N GLU A 6 21.49 11.85 -5.46
CA GLU A 6 21.11 12.70 -6.59
C GLU A 6 22.30 13.52 -7.09
N TYR A 7 23.08 14.12 -6.19
CA TYR A 7 24.25 14.92 -6.55
C TYR A 7 25.39 14.07 -7.14
N ALA A 8 25.58 12.84 -6.68
CA ALA A 8 26.55 11.93 -7.30
C ALA A 8 26.22 11.66 -8.77
N LEU A 9 24.93 11.51 -9.10
CA LEU A 9 24.49 11.31 -10.49
C LEU A 9 24.56 12.59 -11.32
N LYS A 10 24.19 13.75 -10.75
CA LYS A 10 24.32 15.05 -11.42
C LYS A 10 25.77 15.36 -11.77
N LEU A 11 26.67 15.21 -10.80
CA LEU A 11 28.11 15.39 -11.02
C LEU A 11 28.64 14.45 -12.10
N ARG A 12 28.20 13.18 -12.11
CA ARG A 12 28.56 12.23 -13.17
C ARG A 12 28.16 12.77 -14.55
N HIS A 13 26.90 13.21 -14.69
CA HIS A 13 26.37 13.67 -15.95
C HIS A 13 27.06 14.93 -16.46
N GLU A 14 27.30 15.90 -15.58
CA GLU A 14 28.00 17.15 -15.91
C GLU A 14 29.45 16.88 -16.36
N ILE A 15 30.15 15.95 -15.70
CA ILE A 15 31.52 15.56 -16.12
C ILE A 15 31.47 14.81 -17.46
N GLU A 16 30.50 13.91 -17.69
CA GLU A 16 30.33 13.19 -18.96
C GLU A 16 30.11 14.16 -20.13
N GLU A 17 29.30 15.21 -19.93
CA GLU A 17 29.02 16.24 -20.91
C GLU A 17 30.26 17.07 -21.22
N GLN A 18 30.96 17.58 -20.20
CA GLN A 18 32.19 18.35 -20.40
C GLN A 18 33.31 17.51 -21.04
N CYS A 19 33.36 16.21 -20.77
CA CYS A 19 34.35 15.33 -21.40
C CYS A 19 34.17 15.21 -22.91
N ALA A 20 32.96 15.38 -23.44
CA ALA A 20 32.73 15.39 -24.88
C ALA A 20 33.40 16.59 -25.56
N GLU A 21 33.48 17.73 -24.86
CA GLU A 21 34.09 18.97 -25.33
C GLU A 21 35.61 19.00 -25.14
N VAL A 22 36.10 18.49 -24.00
CA VAL A 22 37.53 18.55 -23.63
C VAL A 22 38.36 17.45 -24.30
N PHE A 23 37.78 16.24 -24.48
CA PHE A 23 38.50 15.09 -25.03
C PHE A 23 38.00 14.73 -26.44
N PRO A 24 38.75 15.07 -27.50
CA PRO A 24 38.36 14.76 -28.87
C PRO A 24 38.50 13.26 -29.20
N ALA A 25 39.44 12.56 -28.57
CA ALA A 25 39.70 11.15 -28.80
C ALA A 25 38.65 10.25 -28.09
N PRO A 26 38.01 9.30 -28.80
CA PRO A 26 37.03 8.38 -28.21
C PRO A 26 37.57 7.57 -27.03
N THR A 27 38.82 7.13 -27.10
CA THR A 27 39.48 6.29 -26.08
C THR A 27 39.65 7.01 -24.74
N ASP A 28 39.90 8.32 -24.75
CA ASP A 28 40.06 9.10 -23.52
C ASP A 28 38.70 9.32 -22.84
N ARG A 29 37.65 9.53 -23.65
CA ARG A 29 36.26 9.60 -23.16
C ARG A 29 35.81 8.29 -22.52
N GLU A 30 36.20 7.15 -23.07
CA GLU A 30 35.89 5.83 -22.48
C GLU A 30 36.59 5.61 -21.14
N ARG A 31 37.85 6.05 -21.00
CA ARG A 31 38.57 5.98 -19.72
C ARG A 31 37.89 6.81 -18.64
N VAL A 32 37.46 8.03 -18.97
CA VAL A 32 36.74 8.88 -18.01
C VAL A 32 35.39 8.25 -17.64
N LYS A 33 34.62 7.74 -18.61
CA LYS A 33 33.37 7.00 -18.34
C LYS A 33 33.58 5.82 -17.39
N SER A 34 34.69 5.10 -17.53
CA SER A 34 35.06 4.01 -16.63
C SER A 34 35.24 4.52 -15.19
N CYS A 35 35.99 5.61 -14.98
CA CYS A 35 36.15 6.21 -13.64
C CYS A 35 34.81 6.73 -13.08
N LEU A 36 33.96 7.30 -13.93
CA LEU A 36 32.65 7.83 -13.55
C LEU A 36 31.63 6.73 -13.18
N SER A 37 31.90 5.47 -13.53
CA SER A 37 31.07 4.35 -13.10
C SER A 37 31.06 4.19 -11.57
N GLU A 38 32.15 4.53 -10.89
CA GLU A 38 32.24 4.50 -9.42
C GLU A 38 31.26 5.47 -8.74
N LEU A 39 30.98 6.63 -9.36
CA LEU A 39 29.96 7.56 -8.87
C LEU A 39 28.55 6.97 -8.96
N ASN A 40 28.29 6.17 -9.99
CA ASN A 40 27.03 5.44 -10.12
C ASN A 40 26.90 4.37 -9.03
N GLU A 41 27.97 3.62 -8.77
CA GLU A 41 28.02 2.64 -7.68
C GLU A 41 27.82 3.29 -6.31
N MET A 42 28.48 4.43 -6.06
CA MET A 42 28.30 5.20 -4.83
C MET A 42 26.86 5.68 -4.65
N SER A 43 26.24 6.20 -5.72
CA SER A 43 24.81 6.57 -5.71
C SER A 43 23.92 5.38 -5.36
N ASN A 44 24.16 4.20 -5.95
CA ASN A 44 23.43 2.98 -5.61
C ASN A 44 23.65 2.56 -4.15
N GLY A 45 24.88 2.72 -3.65
CA GLY A 45 25.22 2.54 -2.24
C GLY A 45 24.41 3.44 -1.30
N PHE A 46 24.31 4.74 -1.63
CA PHE A 46 23.49 5.69 -0.86
C PHE A 46 22.01 5.33 -0.88
N LYS A 47 21.44 4.94 -2.04
CA LYS A 47 20.04 4.50 -2.14
C LYS A 47 19.78 3.25 -1.29
N LYS A 48 20.70 2.29 -1.32
CA LYS A 48 20.59 1.07 -0.51
C LYS A 48 20.65 1.39 0.98
N ALA A 49 21.62 2.19 1.41
CA ALA A 49 21.75 2.61 2.81
C ALA A 49 20.53 3.40 3.30
N LEU A 50 19.98 4.27 2.45
CA LEU A 50 18.76 5.02 2.72
C LEU A 50 17.55 4.08 2.92
N ASN A 51 17.35 3.11 2.03
CA ASN A 51 16.24 2.16 2.14
C ASN A 51 16.33 1.35 3.45
N ILE A 52 17.53 0.85 3.78
CA ILE A 52 17.76 0.14 5.06
C ILE A 52 17.44 1.05 6.25
N GLY A 53 17.88 2.31 6.21
CA GLY A 53 17.60 3.27 7.28
C GLY A 53 16.11 3.57 7.45
N LEU A 54 15.37 3.69 6.35
CA LEU A 54 13.91 3.88 6.37
C LEU A 54 13.18 2.64 6.91
N GLU A 55 13.58 1.44 6.50
CA GLU A 55 13.02 0.19 7.04
C GLU A 55 13.26 0.07 8.55
N GLN A 56 14.48 0.40 9.01
CA GLN A 56 14.81 0.43 10.44
C GLN A 56 13.97 1.46 11.20
N LEU A 57 13.79 2.66 10.66
CA LEU A 57 12.94 3.68 11.26
C LEU A 57 11.48 3.20 11.37
N VAL A 58 10.93 2.62 10.32
CA VAL A 58 9.56 2.06 10.31
C VAL A 58 9.41 0.94 11.33
N ALA A 59 10.45 0.12 11.52
CA ALA A 59 10.45 -0.92 12.54
C ALA A 59 10.37 -0.35 13.98
N THR A 60 10.71 0.92 14.20
CA THR A 60 10.49 1.61 15.50
C THR A 60 9.09 2.24 15.61
N VAL A 61 8.46 2.56 14.48
CA VAL A 61 7.15 3.23 14.40
C VAL A 61 6.01 2.22 14.47
N THR A 62 6.07 1.15 13.68
CA THR A 62 4.99 0.16 13.55
C THR A 62 4.59 -0.53 14.86
N PRO A 63 5.49 -0.82 15.82
CA PRO A 63 5.08 -1.36 17.12
C PRO A 63 4.18 -0.44 17.94
N ARG A 64 4.19 0.88 17.69
CA ARG A 64 3.34 1.86 18.37
C ARG A 64 1.95 1.95 17.75
N ILE A 65 1.85 1.72 16.44
CA ILE A 65 0.58 1.68 15.70
C ILE A 65 -0.14 0.34 15.92
N ARG A 66 0.63 -0.75 16.04
CA ARG A 66 0.12 -2.12 16.12
C ARG A 66 -0.96 -2.37 17.16
N PRO A 67 -0.87 -1.89 18.42
CA PRO A 67 -1.90 -2.16 19.43
C PRO A 67 -3.27 -1.60 19.01
N VAL A 68 -3.30 -0.40 18.42
CA VAL A 68 -4.52 0.22 17.90
C VAL A 68 -5.05 -0.57 16.71
N LEU A 69 -4.16 -0.96 15.79
CA LEU A 69 -4.52 -1.76 14.62
C LEU A 69 -5.07 -3.15 14.98
N ASP A 70 -4.52 -3.79 16.00
CA ASP A 70 -4.96 -5.11 16.45
C ASP A 70 -6.35 -5.07 17.11
N THR A 71 -6.83 -3.90 17.56
CA THR A 71 -8.22 -3.75 18.06
C THR A 71 -9.27 -4.00 16.97
N VAL A 72 -8.92 -3.84 15.69
CA VAL A 72 -9.83 -4.13 14.57
C VAL A 72 -10.32 -5.58 14.61
N ALA A 73 -9.53 -6.51 15.18
CA ALA A 73 -9.93 -7.90 15.34
C ALA A 73 -11.23 -8.08 16.13
N THR A 74 -11.54 -7.19 17.09
CA THR A 74 -12.74 -7.29 17.94
C THR A 74 -13.97 -6.61 17.35
N ILE A 75 -13.83 -5.85 16.26
CA ILE A 75 -14.96 -5.16 15.60
C ILE A 75 -15.77 -6.13 14.74
N SER A 76 -17.10 -6.17 14.92
CA SER A 76 -17.98 -7.01 14.11
C SER A 76 -18.19 -6.40 12.72
N TYR A 77 -18.30 -7.28 11.70
CA TYR A 77 -18.83 -6.95 10.37
C TYR A 77 -20.08 -7.78 10.04
N GLU A 78 -20.60 -8.53 11.01
CA GLU A 78 -21.96 -9.08 10.98
C GLU A 78 -22.85 -8.00 11.60
N LEU A 79 -23.39 -7.12 10.77
CA LEU A 79 -24.06 -5.89 11.19
C LEU A 79 -25.55 -5.96 10.85
N SER A 80 -26.38 -5.53 11.80
CA SER A 80 -27.75 -5.10 11.58
C SER A 80 -27.81 -3.67 11.00
N GLU A 81 -28.98 -3.27 10.51
CA GLU A 81 -29.21 -1.88 10.07
C GLU A 81 -28.93 -0.87 11.19
N SER A 82 -29.33 -1.18 12.43
CA SER A 82 -29.10 -0.29 13.58
C SER A 82 -27.62 -0.15 13.92
N GLU A 83 -26.83 -1.23 13.84
CA GLU A 83 -25.39 -1.17 14.11
C GLU A 83 -24.64 -0.50 12.96
N TYR A 84 -25.05 -0.73 11.72
CA TYR A 84 -24.50 -0.02 10.56
C TYR A 84 -24.75 1.49 10.66
N ALA A 85 -25.99 1.89 11.00
CA ALA A 85 -26.35 3.29 11.23
C ALA A 85 -25.54 3.94 12.36
N ASP A 86 -25.38 3.23 13.49
CA ASP A 86 -24.56 3.71 14.61
C ASP A 86 -23.10 3.91 14.19
N ASN A 87 -22.53 2.96 13.44
CA ASN A 87 -21.16 3.08 12.91
C ASN A 87 -20.97 4.26 11.95
N GLU A 88 -22.03 4.80 11.33
CA GLU A 88 -21.91 6.01 10.49
C GLU A 88 -21.71 7.28 11.31
N VAL A 89 -22.25 7.30 12.51
CA VAL A 89 -22.08 8.41 13.45
C VAL A 89 -20.83 8.21 14.29
N ASN A 90 -20.62 6.97 14.75
CA ASN A 90 -19.58 6.57 15.68
C ASN A 90 -18.59 5.62 14.99
N ASP A 91 -17.56 6.17 14.34
CA ASP A 91 -16.55 5.35 13.66
C ASP A 91 -15.93 4.31 14.64
N PRO A 92 -15.97 3.01 14.30
CA PRO A 92 -15.57 1.96 15.24
C PRO A 92 -14.04 1.86 15.42
N TRP A 93 -13.23 2.22 14.42
CA TRP A 93 -11.77 2.03 14.49
C TRP A 93 -10.93 2.86 13.52
N VAL A 94 -11.44 3.24 12.35
CA VAL A 94 -10.64 3.88 11.29
C VAL A 94 -10.03 5.19 11.78
N GLN A 95 -10.84 6.08 12.35
CA GLN A 95 -10.38 7.38 12.87
C GLN A 95 -9.33 7.22 13.96
N ARG A 96 -9.50 6.23 14.84
CA ARG A 96 -8.53 5.93 15.89
C ARG A 96 -7.20 5.46 15.29
N LEU A 97 -7.23 4.61 14.26
CA LEU A 97 -6.02 4.19 13.57
C LEU A 97 -5.34 5.37 12.86
N LEU A 98 -6.10 6.18 12.13
CA LEU A 98 -5.57 7.33 11.40
C LEU A 98 -4.87 8.32 12.34
N HIS A 99 -5.49 8.62 13.48
CA HIS A 99 -4.89 9.45 14.52
C HIS A 99 -3.61 8.84 15.12
N ALA A 100 -3.58 7.52 15.33
CA ALA A 100 -2.38 6.83 15.81
C ALA A 100 -1.24 6.91 14.78
N VAL A 101 -1.54 6.80 13.48
CA VAL A 101 -0.55 6.97 12.42
C VAL A 101 -0.04 8.41 12.40
N GLU A 102 -0.94 9.39 12.39
CA GLU A 102 -0.61 10.82 12.38
C GLU A 102 0.35 11.17 13.52
N SER A 103 -0.02 10.80 14.74
CA SER A 103 0.76 11.07 15.96
C SER A 103 2.16 10.46 15.94
N ASN A 104 2.36 9.37 15.20
CA ASN A 104 3.65 8.69 15.10
C ASN A 104 4.48 9.10 13.88
N VAL A 105 3.88 9.64 12.83
CA VAL A 105 4.53 9.88 11.53
C VAL A 105 4.60 11.35 11.15
N ALA A 106 3.60 12.17 11.46
CA ALA A 106 3.48 13.55 10.95
C ALA A 106 4.66 14.44 11.38
N TRP A 107 5.17 14.27 12.60
CA TRP A 107 6.30 15.05 13.12
C TRP A 107 7.62 14.82 12.38
N LEU A 108 7.76 13.72 11.63
CA LEU A 108 8.93 13.43 10.80
C LEU A 108 8.94 14.20 9.48
N GLN A 109 7.78 14.66 9.02
CA GLN A 109 7.63 15.36 7.74
C GLN A 109 8.57 16.57 7.58
N PRO A 110 8.63 17.53 8.53
CA PRO A 110 9.53 18.68 8.40
C PRO A 110 11.02 18.32 8.52
N LEU A 111 11.37 17.10 8.95
CA LEU A 111 12.74 16.64 9.15
C LEU A 111 13.30 15.83 7.97
N MET A 112 12.47 15.61 6.94
CA MET A 112 12.78 14.75 5.81
C MET A 112 12.65 15.49 4.48
N THR A 113 13.33 14.98 3.45
CA THR A 113 12.98 15.32 2.07
C THR A 113 11.61 14.74 1.74
N ALA A 114 10.92 15.32 0.75
CA ALA A 114 9.62 14.82 0.31
C ALA A 114 9.68 13.33 -0.11
N ASN A 115 10.72 12.93 -0.86
CA ASN A 115 10.92 11.54 -1.28
C ASN A 115 11.10 10.56 -0.11
N ASN A 116 11.83 10.97 0.93
CA ASN A 116 12.03 10.16 2.12
C ASN A 116 10.74 10.02 2.93
N TYR A 117 10.01 11.13 3.09
CA TYR A 117 8.74 11.13 3.80
C TYR A 117 7.71 10.25 3.09
N ASP A 118 7.56 10.40 1.78
CA ASP A 118 6.68 9.54 0.98
C ASP A 118 7.08 8.06 1.13
N SER A 119 8.39 7.75 1.21
CA SER A 119 8.88 6.37 1.38
C SER A 119 8.61 5.81 2.75
N LEU A 120 8.76 6.62 3.79
CA LEU A 120 8.31 6.29 5.14
C LEU A 120 6.81 5.99 5.18
N VAL A 121 5.98 6.88 4.63
CA VAL A 121 4.51 6.71 4.61
C VAL A 121 4.13 5.42 3.89
N HIS A 122 4.74 5.12 2.74
CA HIS A 122 4.44 3.88 1.99
C HIS A 122 4.81 2.61 2.76
N LEU A 123 5.93 2.60 3.49
CA LEU A 123 6.31 1.46 4.34
C LEU A 123 5.35 1.29 5.53
N VAL A 124 4.83 2.38 6.10
CA VAL A 124 3.78 2.33 7.14
C VAL A 124 2.48 1.79 6.57
N ILE A 125 2.08 2.23 5.38
CA ILE A 125 0.90 1.70 4.67
C ILE A 125 1.05 0.19 4.44
N ASP A 126 2.20 -0.27 3.94
CA ASP A 126 2.49 -1.69 3.72
C ASP A 126 2.29 -2.53 4.98
N PHE A 127 2.78 -2.04 6.12
CA PHE A 127 2.56 -2.68 7.42
C PHE A 127 1.06 -2.78 7.77
N ILE A 128 0.33 -1.68 7.61
CA ILE A 128 -1.10 -1.60 7.96
C ILE A 128 -1.93 -2.52 7.06
N VAL A 129 -1.81 -2.40 5.74
CA VAL A 129 -2.64 -3.16 4.80
C VAL A 129 -2.39 -4.66 4.91
N LYS A 130 -1.13 -5.07 5.08
CA LYS A 130 -0.77 -6.49 5.29
C LYS A 130 -1.41 -7.05 6.55
N ARG A 131 -1.43 -6.28 7.63
CA ARG A 131 -2.04 -6.71 8.89
C ARG A 131 -3.57 -6.70 8.83
N LEU A 132 -4.17 -5.68 8.22
CA LEU A 132 -5.62 -5.61 7.98
C LEU A 132 -6.09 -6.78 7.13
N GLU A 133 -5.39 -7.12 6.05
CA GLU A 133 -5.77 -8.24 5.20
C GLU A 133 -5.85 -9.55 5.99
N VAL A 134 -4.85 -9.84 6.84
CA VAL A 134 -4.86 -11.00 7.74
C VAL A 134 -6.05 -10.98 8.69
N ILE A 135 -6.35 -9.82 9.29
CA ILE A 135 -7.49 -9.66 10.20
C ILE A 135 -8.81 -9.88 9.47
N MET A 136 -9.01 -9.24 8.31
CA MET A 136 -10.25 -9.34 7.53
C MET A 136 -10.50 -10.77 7.05
N MET A 137 -9.46 -11.51 6.68
CA MET A 137 -9.55 -12.93 6.27
C MET A 137 -9.98 -13.90 7.39
N GLN A 138 -9.99 -13.44 8.65
CA GLN A 138 -10.45 -14.20 9.81
C GLN A 138 -11.90 -13.86 10.21
N LYS A 139 -12.48 -12.80 9.64
CA LYS A 139 -13.80 -12.30 10.01
C LYS A 139 -14.94 -13.02 9.27
N ARG A 140 -16.15 -12.63 9.64
CA ARG A 140 -17.41 -12.94 8.97
C ARG A 140 -18.11 -11.63 8.63
N PHE A 141 -18.84 -11.65 7.52
CA PHE A 141 -19.47 -10.46 6.97
C PHE A 141 -20.94 -10.73 6.64
N SER A 142 -21.78 -9.78 7.00
CA SER A 142 -23.09 -9.55 6.38
C SER A 142 -22.93 -8.69 5.12
N GLN A 143 -24.00 -8.48 4.34
CA GLN A 143 -23.99 -7.50 3.23
C GLN A 143 -23.64 -6.09 3.74
N LEU A 144 -24.25 -5.65 4.85
CA LEU A 144 -23.94 -4.35 5.48
C LEU A 144 -22.50 -4.28 5.99
N GLY A 145 -21.94 -5.41 6.42
CA GLY A 145 -20.51 -5.54 6.72
C GLY A 145 -19.62 -5.33 5.51
N GLY A 146 -19.99 -5.86 4.35
CA GLY A 146 -19.29 -5.59 3.08
C GLY A 146 -19.27 -4.08 2.77
N LEU A 147 -20.41 -3.40 2.95
CA LEU A 147 -20.53 -1.96 2.75
C LEU A 147 -19.69 -1.16 3.75
N GLN A 148 -19.69 -1.58 5.02
CA GLN A 148 -18.85 -0.98 6.05
C GLN A 148 -17.36 -1.11 5.70
N LEU A 149 -16.90 -2.28 5.26
CA LEU A 149 -15.50 -2.47 4.89
C LEU A 149 -15.10 -1.61 3.69
N ASP A 150 -15.95 -1.51 2.67
CA ASP A 150 -15.71 -0.62 1.54
C ASP A 150 -15.54 0.84 1.98
N ARG A 151 -16.41 1.31 2.88
CA ARG A 151 -16.32 2.64 3.47
C ARG A 151 -15.01 2.83 4.25
N ASP A 152 -14.65 1.85 5.08
CA ASP A 152 -13.41 1.88 5.87
C ASP A 152 -12.18 1.97 4.96
N VAL A 153 -12.10 1.13 3.93
CA VAL A 153 -11.00 1.12 2.96
C VAL A 153 -10.94 2.44 2.20
N ARG A 154 -12.08 3.00 1.78
CA ARG A 154 -12.11 4.33 1.13
C ARG A 154 -11.62 5.44 2.03
N ALA A 155 -11.99 5.43 3.32
CA ALA A 155 -11.51 6.39 4.30
C ALA A 155 -9.99 6.31 4.50
N LEU A 156 -9.44 5.09 4.62
CA LEU A 156 -8.00 4.87 4.68
C LEU A 156 -7.29 5.39 3.41
N VAL A 157 -7.76 5.00 2.23
CA VAL A 157 -7.17 5.43 0.95
C VAL A 157 -7.18 6.96 0.83
N SER A 158 -8.30 7.60 1.17
CA SER A 158 -8.45 9.06 1.13
C SER A 158 -7.43 9.74 2.05
N TYR A 159 -7.35 9.30 3.31
CA TYR A 159 -6.43 9.88 4.27
C TYR A 159 -4.97 9.71 3.86
N PHE A 160 -4.56 8.50 3.50
CA PHE A 160 -3.17 8.24 3.08
C PHE A 160 -2.82 8.94 1.77
N SER A 161 -3.77 9.15 0.86
CA SER A 161 -3.53 9.94 -0.36
C SER A 161 -3.19 11.40 -0.05
N ASN A 162 -3.65 11.94 1.09
CA ASN A 162 -3.33 13.30 1.51
C ASN A 162 -1.99 13.39 2.26
N MET A 163 -1.47 12.27 2.76
CA MET A 163 -0.19 12.24 3.50
C MET A 163 1.05 12.15 2.60
N THR A 164 0.92 11.71 1.35
CA THR A 164 2.05 11.47 0.44
C THR A 164 1.76 12.06 -0.93
N GLN A 165 2.80 12.46 -1.67
CA GLN A 165 2.65 12.93 -3.05
C GLN A 165 2.52 11.76 -4.05
N ARG A 166 2.91 10.55 -3.64
CA ARG A 166 2.83 9.34 -4.45
C ARG A 166 1.50 8.63 -4.28
N THR A 167 1.06 7.96 -5.35
CA THR A 167 -0.23 7.25 -5.33
C THR A 167 -0.19 6.06 -4.37
N VAL A 168 -1.26 5.90 -3.59
CA VAL A 168 -1.38 4.80 -2.59
C VAL A 168 -2.33 3.70 -3.03
N ARG A 169 -3.15 3.92 -4.07
CA ARG A 169 -4.20 3.00 -4.54
C ARG A 169 -3.70 1.57 -4.73
N ASP A 170 -2.49 1.43 -5.28
CA ASP A 170 -1.84 0.14 -5.52
C ASP A 170 -1.67 -0.71 -4.24
N LYS A 171 -1.33 -0.05 -3.12
CA LYS A 171 -1.12 -0.68 -1.81
C LYS A 171 -2.41 -1.22 -1.20
N PHE A 172 -3.53 -0.57 -1.49
CA PHE A 172 -4.86 -0.97 -0.98
C PHE A 172 -5.62 -1.91 -1.91
N ALA A 173 -5.09 -2.18 -3.12
CA ALA A 173 -5.81 -2.89 -4.16
C ALA A 173 -6.39 -4.24 -3.72
N ARG A 174 -5.68 -5.02 -2.89
CA ARG A 174 -6.18 -6.29 -2.36
C ARG A 174 -7.36 -6.10 -1.39
N LEU A 175 -7.28 -5.13 -0.47
CA LEU A 175 -8.39 -4.80 0.44
C LEU A 175 -9.59 -4.24 -0.33
N THR A 176 -9.37 -3.39 -1.34
CA THR A 176 -10.44 -2.89 -2.22
C THR A 176 -11.11 -4.04 -2.97
N GLN A 177 -10.32 -4.97 -3.54
CA GLN A 177 -10.85 -6.17 -4.20
C GLN A 177 -11.65 -7.06 -3.25
N MET A 178 -11.19 -7.22 -2.01
CA MET A 178 -11.96 -7.92 -0.98
C MET A 178 -13.29 -7.22 -0.70
N ALA A 179 -13.29 -5.90 -0.54
CA ALA A 179 -14.50 -5.12 -0.33
C ALA A 179 -15.47 -5.21 -1.51
N THR A 180 -14.99 -5.20 -2.76
CA THR A 180 -15.82 -5.45 -3.95
C THR A 180 -16.51 -6.81 -3.87
N ILE A 181 -15.78 -7.88 -3.58
CA ILE A 181 -16.34 -9.24 -3.47
C ILE A 181 -17.38 -9.32 -2.35
N LEU A 182 -17.08 -8.71 -1.20
CA LEU A 182 -17.96 -8.75 -0.04
C LEU A 182 -19.25 -7.92 -0.21
N ASN A 183 -19.29 -7.03 -1.21
CA ASN A 183 -20.47 -6.24 -1.56
C ASN A 183 -21.37 -6.85 -2.63
N LEU A 184 -21.01 -7.99 -3.21
CA LEU A 184 -21.86 -8.68 -4.17
C LEU A 184 -23.18 -9.08 -3.52
N GLU A 185 -24.29 -8.99 -4.26
CA GLU A 185 -25.58 -9.49 -3.78
C GLU A 185 -25.67 -11.01 -3.92
N LYS A 186 -24.99 -11.56 -4.93
CA LYS A 186 -24.97 -13.01 -5.22
C LYS A 186 -23.58 -13.49 -5.59
N VAL A 187 -23.30 -14.74 -5.22
CA VAL A 187 -22.03 -15.43 -5.53
C VAL A 187 -21.67 -15.39 -7.03
N SER A 188 -22.66 -15.48 -7.92
CA SER A 188 -22.44 -15.50 -9.37
C SER A 188 -21.98 -14.17 -9.97
N GLU A 189 -22.27 -13.04 -9.31
CA GLU A 189 -21.93 -11.69 -9.82
C GLU A 189 -20.43 -11.48 -9.93
N ILE A 190 -19.61 -12.26 -9.22
CA ILE A 190 -18.15 -12.22 -9.38
C ILE A 190 -17.72 -12.49 -10.83
N LEU A 191 -18.51 -13.26 -11.60
CA LEU A 191 -18.21 -13.57 -13.00
C LEU A 191 -18.36 -12.35 -13.92
N ASP A 192 -19.11 -11.33 -13.49
CA ASP A 192 -19.23 -10.06 -14.23
C ASP A 192 -17.98 -9.19 -14.09
N PHE A 193 -17.11 -9.52 -13.13
CA PHE A 193 -15.86 -8.80 -12.87
C PHE A 193 -14.62 -9.66 -13.09
N TRP A 194 -14.75 -10.94 -13.48
CA TRP A 194 -13.64 -11.89 -13.51
C TRP A 194 -13.24 -12.31 -14.93
N GLY A 195 -11.97 -12.67 -15.11
CA GLY A 195 -11.44 -13.13 -16.40
C GLY A 195 -11.60 -12.08 -17.50
N GLU A 196 -12.18 -12.47 -18.63
CA GLU A 196 -12.44 -11.60 -19.79
C GLU A 196 -13.38 -10.43 -19.44
N ASN A 197 -14.22 -10.58 -18.40
CA ASN A 197 -15.16 -9.55 -17.95
C ASN A 197 -14.55 -8.55 -16.95
N SER A 198 -13.26 -8.70 -16.59
CA SER A 198 -12.61 -7.82 -15.61
C SER A 198 -12.46 -6.37 -16.07
N GLY A 199 -12.64 -6.10 -17.37
CA GLY A 199 -12.53 -4.75 -17.93
C GLY A 199 -11.17 -4.12 -17.60
N PRO A 200 -11.13 -2.90 -17.03
CA PRO A 200 -9.86 -2.25 -16.67
C PRO A 200 -9.25 -2.78 -15.36
N MET A 201 -9.94 -3.65 -14.63
CA MET A 201 -9.53 -4.07 -13.28
C MET A 201 -8.52 -5.22 -13.34
N THR A 202 -7.29 -4.95 -12.90
CA THR A 202 -6.28 -6.01 -12.72
C THR A 202 -6.44 -6.68 -11.35
N TRP A 203 -6.95 -7.91 -11.34
CA TRP A 203 -7.06 -8.72 -10.13
C TRP A 203 -5.69 -9.05 -9.52
N ARG A 204 -5.58 -8.90 -8.21
CA ARG A 204 -4.40 -9.28 -7.39
C ARG A 204 -4.69 -10.45 -6.47
N LEU A 205 -5.95 -10.85 -6.38
CA LEU A 205 -6.38 -12.05 -5.69
C LEU A 205 -6.34 -13.22 -6.68
N THR A 206 -5.82 -14.35 -6.23
CA THR A 206 -5.91 -15.62 -6.98
C THR A 206 -7.33 -16.18 -6.94
N PRO A 207 -7.70 -17.11 -7.85
CA PRO A 207 -9.00 -17.79 -7.78
C PRO A 207 -9.32 -18.40 -6.41
N ALA A 208 -8.30 -18.96 -5.74
CA ALA A 208 -8.45 -19.54 -4.40
C ALA A 208 -8.75 -18.46 -3.34
N GLU A 209 -8.07 -17.32 -3.43
CA GLU A 209 -8.32 -16.18 -2.54
C GLU A 209 -9.70 -15.58 -2.77
N VAL A 210 -10.16 -15.46 -4.01
CA VAL A 210 -11.53 -14.99 -4.31
C VAL A 210 -12.58 -15.90 -3.67
N ARG A 211 -12.47 -17.23 -3.83
CA ARG A 211 -13.37 -18.18 -3.17
C ARG A 211 -13.29 -18.05 -1.65
N ARG A 212 -12.10 -17.84 -1.11
CA ARG A 212 -11.90 -17.63 0.32
C ARG A 212 -12.61 -16.36 0.81
N VAL A 213 -12.51 -15.25 0.09
CA VAL A 213 -13.18 -13.99 0.43
C VAL A 213 -14.70 -14.14 0.32
N LEU A 214 -15.22 -14.77 -0.75
CA LEU A 214 -16.63 -15.11 -0.88
C LEU A 214 -17.13 -15.93 0.32
N SER A 215 -16.33 -16.86 0.83
CA SER A 215 -16.69 -17.69 1.99
C SER A 215 -16.75 -16.93 3.32
N LEU A 216 -16.32 -15.66 3.36
CA LEU A 216 -16.46 -14.83 4.55
C LEU A 216 -17.87 -14.25 4.69
N ARG A 217 -18.67 -14.23 3.61
CA ARG A 217 -20.08 -13.83 3.63
C ARG A 217 -20.95 -14.94 4.23
N VAL A 218 -21.67 -14.61 5.30
CA VAL A 218 -22.42 -15.61 6.09
C VAL A 218 -23.62 -16.18 5.36
N ASP A 219 -24.15 -15.45 4.37
CA ASP A 219 -25.30 -15.81 3.56
C ASP A 219 -24.93 -16.54 2.25
N PHE A 220 -23.65 -16.56 1.87
CA PHE A 220 -23.18 -17.23 0.67
C PHE A 220 -22.96 -18.72 0.90
N LYS A 221 -23.63 -19.55 0.10
CA LYS A 221 -23.56 -21.01 0.21
C LYS A 221 -22.24 -21.56 -0.36
N SER A 222 -21.59 -22.43 0.41
CA SER A 222 -20.33 -23.09 0.03
C SER A 222 -20.40 -23.81 -1.32
N GLU A 223 -21.53 -24.46 -1.61
CA GLU A 223 -21.75 -25.20 -2.87
C GLU A 223 -21.76 -24.24 -4.08
N ALA A 224 -22.39 -23.08 -3.94
CA ALA A 224 -22.42 -22.06 -4.99
C ALA A 224 -21.02 -21.51 -5.26
N ILE A 225 -20.23 -21.28 -4.20
CA ILE A 225 -18.84 -20.81 -4.31
C ILE A 225 -17.97 -21.88 -4.98
N ALA A 226 -18.14 -23.15 -4.62
CA ALA A 226 -17.40 -24.27 -5.22
C ALA A 226 -17.71 -24.45 -6.72
N ALA A 227 -18.97 -24.21 -7.12
CA ALA A 227 -19.42 -24.33 -8.50
C ALA A 227 -18.92 -23.23 -9.45
N LEU A 228 -18.35 -22.13 -8.94
CA LEU A 228 -17.80 -21.06 -9.77
C LEU A 228 -16.66 -21.57 -10.67
N LYS A 229 -16.57 -21.02 -11.89
CA LYS A 229 -15.45 -21.22 -12.81
C LYS A 229 -14.65 -19.93 -12.89
N LEU A 230 -13.66 -19.82 -12.02
CA LEU A 230 -12.70 -18.71 -11.91
C LEU A 230 -11.37 -19.11 -12.54
#